data_AF-A0A7S9DZE3-F1
#
_entry.id   AF-A0A7S9DZE3-F1
#
_cell.length_a   1.000
_cell.length_b   1.000
_cell.length_c   1.000
_cell.angle_alpha   90.00
_cell.angle_beta   90.00
_cell.angle_gamma   90.00
#
_symmetry.space_group_name_H-M   'P 1'
#
loop_
_entity.id
_entity.type
_entity.pdbx_description
1 polymer ?
#
loop_
_entity_poly.entity_id
_entity_poly.type
_entity_poly.pdbx_seq_one_letter_code
_entity_poly.pdbx_strand_id
1 'polypeptide(L)'
;MRKSLIACVFVLTGCVSQSQPGMLSDNFDQSEAARTRMSLGLTYLKNGDYTQAKKNLDRALEFAPRLADVHYAMAYYYQTVEEVPRAVEYYENALDLAPRNADIANSYGAFLCQQRQFDKAQELFLKAVNNKRYANTAQTYENMGLCARDQGLHPQAIEYFKTALNHQPSRGKTLMLLTQEYLETGRYEEAKDSLRRYQKMARVTAQSLWLAVQVADAQDDIESVRSYGEMLRSLYPESIQYQRYTELEKQLSTVTNARNNHTNIKNSQGAPRPGNSEATLSASARALASDLNSLPVAEKEQVHIVQFHENLYRISVKYNIRMSSLRSWNNLAQTDVLEVGSRLWLVPPEQQTNQVVE
;
A
#
# COMPACT_ATOMS: atom_id res chain seq x y z
N MET A 1 -25.19 37.80 -80.25
CA MET A 1 -25.33 36.73 -79.23
C MET A 1 -24.02 36.61 -78.46
N ARG A 2 -24.07 36.87 -77.15
CA ARG A 2 -22.98 36.64 -76.17
C ARG A 2 -22.49 35.20 -76.24
N LYS A 3 -21.17 34.96 -76.26
CA LYS A 3 -20.46 33.92 -75.50
C LYS A 3 -18.99 34.32 -75.32
N SER A 4 -18.65 35.00 -74.22
CA SER A 4 -17.26 35.10 -73.76
C SER A 4 -16.88 33.77 -73.11
N LEU A 5 -15.78 33.17 -73.57
CA LEU A 5 -15.17 31.99 -72.98
C LEU A 5 -14.32 32.41 -71.78
N ILE A 6 -14.42 31.61 -70.72
CA ILE A 6 -13.79 31.76 -69.41
C ILE A 6 -12.32 31.29 -69.48
N ALA A 7 -11.41 32.02 -68.83
CA ALA A 7 -10.15 31.46 -68.34
C ALA A 7 -9.89 32.01 -66.92
N CYS A 8 -10.43 31.31 -65.92
CA CYS A 8 -10.05 31.51 -64.52
C CYS A 8 -8.75 30.75 -64.25
N VAL A 9 -7.66 31.50 -64.09
CA VAL A 9 -6.38 30.98 -63.62
C VAL A 9 -6.48 30.79 -62.11
N PHE A 10 -6.63 29.54 -61.65
CA PHE A 10 -6.47 29.18 -60.25
C PHE A 10 -4.96 29.13 -59.93
N VAL A 11 -4.46 30.13 -59.22
CA VAL A 11 -3.12 30.08 -58.62
C VAL A 11 -3.22 29.24 -57.35
N LEU A 12 -2.83 27.97 -57.46
CA LEU A 12 -2.61 27.10 -56.30
C LEU A 12 -1.32 27.57 -55.61
N THR A 13 -1.45 28.34 -54.53
CA THR A 13 -0.34 28.57 -53.61
C THR A 13 -0.13 27.31 -52.77
N GLY A 14 0.71 26.41 -53.27
CA GLY A 14 1.27 25.33 -52.47
C GLY A 14 2.26 25.93 -51.47
N CYS A 15 2.03 25.75 -50.17
CA CYS A 15 3.05 26.02 -49.17
C CYS A 15 4.20 25.03 -49.36
N VAL A 16 5.31 25.48 -49.95
CA VAL A 16 6.59 24.77 -49.86
C VAL A 16 7.13 25.01 -48.46
N SER A 17 7.22 23.96 -47.65
CA SER A 17 7.97 24.00 -46.40
C SER A 17 9.45 24.12 -46.74
N GLN A 18 9.98 25.33 -46.70
CA GLN A 18 11.38 25.61 -46.92
C GLN A 18 12.13 25.27 -45.64
N SER A 19 12.71 24.08 -45.56
CA SER A 19 13.65 23.73 -44.49
C SER A 19 14.91 24.58 -44.67
N GLN A 20 15.03 25.69 -43.94
CA GLN A 20 16.28 26.42 -43.82
C GLN A 20 17.34 25.49 -43.19
N PRO A 21 18.41 25.13 -43.91
CA PRO A 21 19.51 24.41 -43.31
C PRO A 21 20.25 25.39 -42.39
N GLY A 22 20.23 25.12 -41.08
CA GLY A 22 21.12 25.81 -40.13
C GLY A 22 20.48 26.63 -39.00
N MET A 23 19.17 26.51 -38.72
CA MET A 23 18.54 27.18 -37.56
C MET A 23 18.14 26.23 -36.42
N LEU A 24 18.49 24.95 -36.50
CA LEU A 24 18.43 23.98 -35.41
C LEU A 24 19.82 23.36 -35.31
N SER A 25 20.45 23.37 -34.13
CA SER A 25 21.69 22.63 -33.91
C SER A 25 21.43 21.14 -34.19
N ASP A 26 22.09 20.62 -35.21
CA ASP A 26 21.89 19.28 -35.80
C ASP A 26 22.49 18.14 -34.96
N ASN A 27 22.55 18.29 -33.63
CA ASN A 27 23.00 17.25 -32.71
C ASN A 27 21.80 16.71 -31.96
N PHE A 28 21.18 15.66 -32.50
CA PHE A 28 20.15 14.90 -31.80
C PHE A 28 20.73 14.34 -30.49
N ASP A 29 20.27 14.87 -29.35
CA ASP A 29 20.67 14.37 -28.03
C ASP A 29 19.90 13.08 -27.71
N GLN A 30 20.56 11.96 -28.01
CA GLN A 30 20.07 10.61 -27.71
C GLN A 30 19.73 10.43 -26.22
N SER A 31 20.51 11.03 -25.31
CA SER A 31 20.28 10.88 -23.87
C SER A 31 19.03 11.63 -23.42
N GLU A 32 18.80 12.81 -23.97
CA GLU A 32 17.59 13.58 -23.67
C GLU A 32 16.33 12.98 -24.30
N ALA A 33 16.45 12.46 -25.53
CA ALA A 33 15.40 11.69 -26.16
C ALA A 33 15.05 10.43 -25.34
N ALA A 34 16.06 9.74 -24.79
CA ALA A 34 15.87 8.61 -23.90
C ALA A 34 15.14 8.99 -22.60
N ARG A 35 15.54 10.09 -21.94
CA ARG A 35 14.86 10.59 -20.73
C ARG A 35 13.41 10.96 -20.99
N THR A 36 13.12 11.60 -22.13
CA THR A 36 11.76 11.95 -22.53
C THR A 36 10.90 10.71 -22.73
N ARG A 37 11.41 9.73 -23.48
CA ARG A 37 10.73 8.44 -23.70
C ARG A 37 10.54 7.66 -22.40
N MET A 38 11.54 7.66 -21.52
CA MET A 38 11.46 7.04 -20.20
C MET A 38 10.34 7.66 -19.36
N SER A 39 10.29 8.99 -19.26
CA SER A 39 9.26 9.72 -18.52
C SER A 39 7.85 9.42 -19.05
N LEU A 40 7.69 9.39 -20.38
CA LEU A 40 6.42 9.02 -21.01
C LEU A 40 6.04 7.56 -20.71
N GLY A 41 7.00 6.65 -20.77
CA GLY A 41 6.81 5.23 -20.42
C GLY A 41 6.35 5.04 -18.98
N LEU A 42 6.98 5.73 -18.03
CA LEU A 42 6.59 5.71 -16.61
C LEU A 42 5.20 6.33 -16.38
N THR A 43 4.83 7.35 -17.16
CA THR A 43 3.50 7.97 -17.10
C THR A 43 2.41 6.99 -17.57
N TYR A 44 2.63 6.32 -18.71
CA TYR A 44 1.72 5.28 -19.17
C TYR A 44 1.61 4.13 -18.17
N LEU A 45 2.73 3.72 -17.57
CA LEU A 45 2.77 2.67 -16.55
C LEU A 45 1.92 3.04 -15.34
N LYS A 46 2.05 4.27 -14.84
CA LYS A 46 1.24 4.81 -13.73
C LYS A 46 -0.25 4.81 -14.06
N ASN A 47 -0.61 5.05 -15.32
CA ASN A 47 -2.00 5.05 -15.79
C ASN A 47 -2.52 3.66 -16.15
N GLY A 48 -1.72 2.59 -15.98
CA GLY A 48 -2.10 1.21 -16.26
C GLY A 48 -2.02 0.80 -17.74
N ASP A 49 -1.53 1.67 -18.64
CA ASP A 49 -1.30 1.31 -20.04
C ASP A 49 0.09 0.67 -20.21
N TYR A 50 0.16 -0.62 -19.87
CA TYR A 50 1.40 -1.39 -19.91
C TYR A 50 1.98 -1.53 -21.34
N THR A 51 1.15 -1.44 -22.37
CA THR A 51 1.60 -1.59 -23.76
C THR A 51 2.34 -0.34 -24.21
N GLN A 52 1.77 0.84 -23.97
CA GLN A 52 2.44 2.10 -24.31
C GLN A 52 3.62 2.38 -23.39
N ALA A 53 3.55 1.95 -22.13
CA ALA A 53 4.70 1.99 -21.22
C ALA A 53 5.90 1.25 -21.82
N LYS A 54 5.72 -0.02 -22.21
CA LYS A 54 6.79 -0.85 -22.77
C LYS A 54 7.38 -0.27 -24.04
N LYS A 55 6.55 0.15 -25.00
CA LYS A 55 7.01 0.76 -26.26
C LYS A 55 7.90 1.98 -26.04
N ASN A 56 7.54 2.84 -25.08
CA ASN A 56 8.32 4.02 -24.78
C ASN A 56 9.62 3.69 -24.04
N LEU A 57 9.59 2.74 -23.09
CA LEU A 57 10.80 2.31 -22.39
C LEU A 57 11.78 1.57 -23.31
N ASP A 58 11.30 0.76 -24.25
CA ASP A 58 12.14 0.14 -25.29
C ASP A 58 12.83 1.19 -26.14
N ARG A 59 12.08 2.22 -26.57
CA ARG A 59 12.67 3.31 -27.34
C ARG A 59 13.68 4.13 -26.52
N ALA A 60 13.45 4.30 -25.23
CA ALA A 60 14.43 4.93 -24.33
C ALA A 60 15.73 4.10 -24.25
N LEU A 61 15.60 2.77 -24.17
CA LEU A 61 16.73 1.86 -24.12
C LEU A 61 17.51 1.83 -25.44
N GLU A 62 16.81 1.89 -26.58
CA GLU A 62 17.45 2.03 -27.90
C GLU A 62 18.27 3.32 -28.03
N PHE A 63 17.73 4.44 -27.53
CA PHE A 63 18.43 5.73 -27.59
C PHE A 63 19.62 5.80 -26.63
N ALA A 64 19.51 5.27 -25.41
CA ALA A 64 20.57 5.32 -24.42
C ALA A 64 20.73 3.98 -23.67
N PRO A 65 21.34 2.95 -24.30
CA PRO A 65 21.44 1.61 -23.71
C PRO A 65 22.33 1.52 -22.47
N ARG A 66 23.11 2.57 -22.16
CA ARG A 66 23.98 2.65 -20.98
C ARG A 66 23.51 3.67 -19.94
N LEU A 67 22.28 4.18 -20.06
CA LEU A 67 21.72 5.11 -19.08
C LEU A 67 21.08 4.31 -17.94
N ALA A 68 21.66 4.39 -16.74
CA ALA A 68 21.20 3.64 -15.56
C ALA A 68 19.71 3.87 -15.24
N ASP A 69 19.22 5.10 -15.40
CA ASP A 69 17.81 5.43 -15.13
C ASP A 69 16.84 4.69 -16.08
N VAL A 70 17.26 4.43 -17.32
CA VAL A 70 16.44 3.68 -18.29
C VAL A 70 16.36 2.21 -17.90
N HIS A 71 17.47 1.61 -17.48
CA HIS A 71 17.47 0.25 -16.94
C HIS A 71 16.62 0.17 -15.66
N TYR A 72 16.74 1.15 -14.77
CA TYR A 72 15.89 1.23 -13.57
C TYR A 72 14.40 1.35 -13.92
N ALA A 73 14.03 2.15 -14.92
CA ALA A 73 12.65 2.26 -15.40
C ALA A 73 12.13 0.95 -16.01
N MET A 74 12.98 0.22 -16.75
CA MET A 74 12.65 -1.13 -17.24
C MET A 74 12.47 -2.13 -16.10
N ALA A 75 13.31 -2.07 -15.06
CA ALA A 75 13.17 -2.90 -13.87
C ALA A 75 11.84 -2.63 -13.17
N TYR A 76 11.47 -1.36 -12.99
CA TYR A 76 10.20 -0.95 -12.40
C TYR A 76 9.00 -1.39 -13.24
N TYR A 77 9.10 -1.35 -14.57
CA TYR A 77 8.08 -1.91 -15.47
C TYR A 77 7.88 -3.41 -15.24
N TYR A 78 8.96 -4.20 -15.30
CA TYR A 78 8.88 -5.65 -15.12
C TYR A 78 8.45 -6.05 -13.71
N GLN A 79 8.84 -5.29 -12.68
CA GLN A 79 8.29 -5.44 -11.34
C GLN A 79 6.77 -5.24 -11.35
N THR A 80 6.27 -4.19 -12.01
CA THR A 80 4.84 -3.85 -12.04
C THR A 80 4.01 -4.89 -12.79
N VAL A 81 4.56 -5.50 -13.84
CA VAL A 81 3.90 -6.59 -14.58
C VAL A 81 4.25 -7.99 -14.04
N GLU A 82 4.92 -8.06 -12.87
CA GLU A 82 5.23 -9.29 -12.14
C GLU A 82 6.19 -10.27 -12.87
N GLU A 83 6.98 -9.77 -13.83
CA GLU A 83 8.03 -10.51 -14.55
C GLU A 83 9.35 -10.48 -13.75
N VAL A 84 9.38 -11.22 -12.64
CA VAL A 84 10.44 -11.17 -11.62
C VAL A 84 11.87 -11.35 -12.19
N PRO A 85 12.17 -12.34 -13.04
CA PRO A 85 13.53 -12.53 -13.55
C PRO A 85 14.05 -11.34 -14.34
N ARG A 86 13.20 -10.74 -15.18
CA ARG A 86 13.56 -9.55 -15.96
C ARG A 86 13.71 -8.32 -15.06
N ALA A 87 12.86 -8.16 -14.05
CA ALA A 87 13.02 -7.07 -13.10
C ALA A 87 14.39 -7.12 -12.40
N VAL A 88 14.82 -8.31 -11.95
CA VAL A 88 16.16 -8.52 -11.37
C VAL A 88 17.26 -8.14 -12.35
N GLU A 89 17.22 -8.66 -13.58
CA GLU A 89 18.21 -8.37 -14.62
C GLU A 89 18.40 -6.86 -14.84
N TYR A 90 17.30 -6.13 -15.00
CA TYR A 90 17.35 -4.69 -15.22
C TYR A 90 17.76 -3.89 -13.97
N TYR A 91 17.43 -4.36 -12.76
CA TYR A 91 17.94 -3.76 -11.53
C TYR A 91 19.46 -3.92 -11.39
N GLU A 92 19.98 -5.11 -11.67
CA GLU A 92 21.41 -5.41 -11.66
C GLU A 92 22.15 -4.55 -12.69
N ASN A 93 21.66 -4.51 -13.94
CA ASN A 93 22.22 -3.63 -14.99
C ASN A 93 22.23 -2.14 -14.57
N ALA A 94 21.16 -1.67 -13.93
CA ALA A 94 21.08 -0.28 -13.47
C ALA A 94 22.12 0.03 -12.37
N LEU A 95 22.36 -0.91 -11.44
CA LEU A 95 23.39 -0.79 -10.41
C LEU A 95 24.80 -0.97 -10.96
N ASP A 96 25.02 -1.79 -11.99
CA ASP A 96 26.32 -1.93 -12.64
C ASP A 96 26.71 -0.63 -13.35
N LEU A 97 25.74 0.04 -13.98
CA LEU A 97 25.94 1.34 -14.63
C LEU A 97 26.10 2.49 -13.62
N ALA A 98 25.43 2.42 -12.46
CA ALA A 98 25.47 3.45 -11.44
C ALA A 98 25.61 2.86 -10.02
N PRO A 99 26.79 2.31 -9.65
CA PRO A 99 26.97 1.51 -8.44
C PRO A 99 26.82 2.27 -7.12
N ARG A 100 26.79 3.60 -7.17
CA ARG A 100 26.60 4.47 -5.99
C ARG A 100 25.22 5.14 -5.95
N ASN A 101 24.32 4.80 -6.88
CA ASN A 101 22.98 5.35 -6.90
C ASN A 101 22.14 4.72 -5.78
N ALA A 102 21.84 5.52 -4.77
CA ALA A 102 21.13 5.08 -3.58
C ALA A 102 19.63 4.87 -3.84
N ASP A 103 19.01 5.61 -4.77
CA ASP A 103 17.61 5.41 -5.14
C ASP A 103 17.41 4.04 -5.80
N ILE A 104 18.30 3.66 -6.74
CA ILE A 104 18.24 2.34 -7.40
C ILE A 104 18.48 1.23 -6.36
N ALA A 105 19.47 1.38 -5.48
CA ALA A 105 19.74 0.39 -4.43
C ALA A 105 18.55 0.24 -3.48
N ASN A 106 17.95 1.34 -3.03
CA ASN A 106 16.74 1.32 -2.19
C ASN A 106 15.57 0.62 -2.89
N SER A 107 15.30 0.95 -4.15
CA SER A 107 14.19 0.35 -4.89
C SER A 107 14.40 -1.14 -5.17
N TYR A 108 15.62 -1.54 -5.51
CA TYR A 108 15.95 -2.94 -5.71
C TYR A 108 15.87 -3.73 -4.39
N GLY A 109 16.34 -3.15 -3.28
CA GLY A 109 16.18 -3.74 -1.95
C GLY A 109 14.71 -3.93 -1.57
N ALA A 110 13.87 -2.93 -1.83
CA ALA A 110 12.42 -3.05 -1.59
C ALA A 110 11.78 -4.14 -2.45
N PHE A 111 12.16 -4.23 -3.73
CA PHE A 111 11.72 -5.30 -4.62
C PHE A 111 12.15 -6.69 -4.12
N LEU A 112 13.42 -6.87 -3.75
CA LEU A 112 13.92 -8.14 -3.23
C LEU A 112 13.25 -8.54 -1.90
N CYS A 113 12.91 -7.57 -1.05
CA CYS A 113 12.14 -7.85 0.14
C CYS A 113 10.75 -8.40 -0.17
N GLN A 114 10.06 -7.86 -1.19
CA GLN A 114 8.78 -8.40 -1.66
C GLN A 114 8.91 -9.86 -2.14
N GLN A 115 10.08 -10.21 -2.71
CA GLN A 115 10.44 -11.57 -3.12
C GLN A 115 10.95 -12.45 -1.96
N ARG A 116 10.86 -12.00 -0.70
CA ARG A 116 11.45 -12.63 0.50
C ARG A 116 12.96 -12.89 0.43
N GLN A 117 13.69 -12.19 -0.43
CA GLN A 117 15.16 -12.21 -0.45
C GLN A 117 15.71 -11.18 0.55
N PHE A 118 15.46 -11.44 1.83
CA PHE A 118 15.64 -10.47 2.92
C PHE A 118 17.09 -10.04 3.13
N ASP A 119 18.04 -10.99 3.09
CA ASP A 119 19.46 -10.67 3.31
C ASP A 119 19.99 -9.73 2.22
N LYS A 120 19.71 -10.03 0.95
CA LYS A 120 20.09 -9.18 -0.18
C LYS A 120 19.38 -7.83 -0.14
N ALA A 121 18.11 -7.80 0.26
CA ALA A 121 17.37 -6.55 0.44
C ALA A 121 18.06 -5.66 1.48
N GLN A 122 18.46 -6.24 2.62
CA GLN A 122 19.16 -5.55 3.69
C GLN A 122 20.50 -4.97 3.22
N GLU A 123 21.30 -5.74 2.48
CA GLU A 123 22.57 -5.27 1.91
C GLU A 123 22.37 -4.02 1.02
N LEU A 124 21.35 -4.03 0.17
CA LEU A 124 21.05 -2.91 -0.72
C LEU A 124 20.49 -1.69 0.01
N PHE A 125 19.65 -1.88 1.03
CA PHE A 125 19.20 -0.79 1.88
C PHE A 125 20.37 -0.13 2.62
N LEU A 126 21.26 -0.93 3.20
CA LEU A 126 22.48 -0.42 3.85
C LEU A 126 23.38 0.31 2.86
N LYS A 127 23.52 -0.21 1.64
CA LYS A 127 24.24 0.46 0.55
C LYS A 127 23.63 1.84 0.23
N ALA A 128 22.30 1.96 0.23
CA ALA A 128 21.61 3.22 -0.02
C ALA A 128 21.84 4.24 1.11
N VAL A 129 21.59 3.87 2.38
CA VAL A 129 21.70 4.81 3.52
C VAL A 129 23.14 5.19 3.86
N ASN A 130 24.13 4.39 3.47
CA ASN A 130 25.55 4.74 3.62
C ASN A 130 26.01 5.85 2.66
N ASN A 131 25.21 6.22 1.66
CA ASN A 131 25.50 7.37 0.81
C ASN A 131 25.11 8.67 1.52
N LYS A 132 26.13 9.42 2.00
CA LYS A 132 25.95 10.68 2.76
C LYS A 132 25.15 11.77 2.04
N ARG A 133 25.03 11.73 0.71
CA ARG A 133 24.29 12.72 -0.08
C ARG A 133 22.87 12.28 -0.41
N TYR A 134 22.43 11.13 0.11
CA TYR A 134 21.14 10.54 -0.21
C TYR A 134 19.99 11.24 0.53
N ALA A 135 19.17 11.96 -0.24
CA ALA A 135 18.03 12.71 0.30
C ALA A 135 16.90 11.83 0.84
N ASN A 136 16.70 10.64 0.27
CA ASN A 136 15.57 9.77 0.58
C ASN A 136 15.87 8.75 1.70
N THR A 137 16.85 9.03 2.57
CA THR A 137 17.26 8.15 3.68
C THR A 137 16.09 7.71 4.56
N ALA A 138 15.15 8.61 4.87
CA ALA A 138 13.94 8.27 5.62
C ALA A 138 13.02 7.25 4.89
N GLN A 139 12.95 7.27 3.55
CA GLN A 139 12.18 6.27 2.80
C GLN A 139 12.82 4.90 2.92
N THR A 140 14.16 4.84 2.89
CA THR A 140 14.85 3.55 3.00
C THR A 140 14.67 2.94 4.36
N TYR A 141 14.78 3.70 5.45
CA TYR A 141 14.47 3.17 6.77
C TYR A 141 12.99 2.76 6.91
N GLU A 142 12.04 3.47 6.28
CA GLU A 142 10.65 2.99 6.23
C GLU A 142 10.54 1.64 5.50
N ASN A 143 11.23 1.47 4.37
CA ASN A 143 11.27 0.21 3.62
C ASN A 143 11.94 -0.92 4.42
N MET A 144 13.01 -0.64 5.16
CA MET A 144 13.66 -1.59 6.07
C MET A 144 12.71 -2.00 7.20
N GLY A 145 11.94 -1.05 7.75
CA GLY A 145 10.94 -1.33 8.78
C GLY A 145 9.83 -2.25 8.29
N LEU A 146 9.27 -1.95 7.11
CA LEU A 146 8.31 -2.83 6.44
C LEU A 146 8.90 -4.21 6.16
N CYS A 147 10.17 -4.27 5.73
CA CYS A 147 10.84 -5.52 5.43
C CYS A 147 11.10 -6.38 6.67
N ALA A 148 11.49 -5.76 7.78
CA ALA A 148 11.68 -6.41 9.07
C ALA A 148 10.34 -6.93 9.61
N ARG A 149 9.26 -6.16 9.45
CA ARG A 149 7.92 -6.61 9.80
C ARG A 149 7.47 -7.82 8.98
N ASP A 150 7.71 -7.83 7.67
CA ASP A 150 7.35 -8.96 6.81
C ASP A 150 8.10 -10.27 7.18
N GLN A 151 9.19 -10.14 7.94
CA GLN A 151 9.97 -11.24 8.54
C GLN A 151 9.50 -11.61 9.97
N GLY A 152 8.57 -10.86 10.56
CA GLY A 152 8.16 -11.01 11.96
C GLY A 152 9.13 -10.39 12.97
N LEU A 153 10.11 -9.59 12.51
CA LEU A 153 11.12 -8.94 13.35
C LEU A 153 10.61 -7.59 13.89
N HIS A 154 9.50 -7.63 14.64
CA HIS A 154 8.81 -6.41 15.11
C HIS A 154 9.70 -5.43 15.90
N PRO A 155 10.60 -5.85 16.82
CA PRO A 155 11.48 -4.91 17.51
C PRO A 155 12.39 -4.13 16.56
N GLN A 156 12.89 -4.80 15.51
CA GLN A 156 13.73 -4.18 14.50
C GLN A 156 12.92 -3.25 13.58
N ALA A 157 11.69 -3.63 13.23
CA ALA A 157 10.77 -2.79 12.47
C ALA A 157 10.50 -1.46 13.17
N ILE A 158 10.23 -1.49 14.48
CA ILE A 158 10.03 -0.30 15.32
C ILE A 158 11.26 0.62 15.28
N GLU A 159 12.47 0.08 15.43
CA GLU A 159 13.69 0.89 15.40
C GLU A 159 13.95 1.51 14.02
N TYR A 160 13.66 0.79 12.94
CA TYR A 160 13.74 1.37 11.59
C TYR A 160 12.70 2.46 11.35
N PHE A 161 11.45 2.28 11.80
CA PHE A 161 10.44 3.34 11.69
C PHE A 161 10.79 4.58 12.53
N LYS A 162 11.31 4.38 13.75
CA LYS A 162 11.84 5.49 14.58
C LYS A 162 13.00 6.21 13.87
N THR A 163 13.91 5.46 13.27
CA THR A 163 15.05 6.03 12.53
C THR A 163 14.57 6.83 11.31
N ALA A 164 13.60 6.32 10.55
CA ALA A 164 12.95 7.06 9.47
C ALA A 164 12.34 8.39 9.96
N LEU A 165 11.68 8.38 11.12
CA LEU A 165 11.08 9.58 11.74
C LEU A 165 12.11 10.55 12.33
N ASN A 166 13.32 10.10 12.67
CA ASN A 166 14.42 11.00 13.04
C ASN A 166 14.90 11.80 11.82
N HIS A 167 14.95 11.17 10.65
CA HIS A 167 15.31 11.84 9.39
C HIS A 167 14.18 12.72 8.83
N GLN A 168 12.92 12.31 9.00
CA GLN A 168 11.76 13.11 8.58
C GLN A 168 10.62 13.02 9.62
N PRO A 169 10.57 13.98 10.57
CA PRO A 169 9.61 13.93 11.67
C PRO A 169 8.13 13.95 11.31
N SER A 170 7.78 14.53 10.16
CA SER A 170 6.40 14.74 9.67
C SER A 170 5.89 13.63 8.76
N ARG A 171 6.62 12.52 8.66
CA ARG A 171 6.32 11.43 7.71
C ARG A 171 5.09 10.64 8.18
N GLY A 172 3.91 11.12 7.81
CA GLY A 172 2.62 10.62 8.28
C GLY A 172 2.41 9.12 8.07
N LYS A 173 2.81 8.59 6.90
CA LYS A 173 2.77 7.14 6.63
C LYS A 173 3.58 6.34 7.65
N THR A 174 4.80 6.77 7.94
CA THR A 174 5.66 6.11 8.91
C THR A 174 5.11 6.19 10.34
N LEU A 175 4.46 7.30 10.73
CA LEU A 175 3.78 7.41 12.03
C LEU A 175 2.61 6.42 12.14
N MET A 176 1.84 6.23 11.08
CA MET A 176 0.76 5.23 11.06
C MET A 176 1.32 3.80 11.14
N LEU A 177 2.37 3.49 10.37
CA LEU A 177 3.05 2.19 10.43
C LEU A 177 3.59 1.91 11.83
N LEU A 178 4.24 2.88 12.46
CA LEU A 178 4.75 2.75 13.82
C LEU A 178 3.62 2.55 14.84
N THR A 179 2.50 3.26 14.67
CA THR A 179 1.30 3.07 15.52
C THR A 179 0.76 1.64 15.40
N GLN A 180 0.70 1.11 14.18
CA GLN A 180 0.29 -0.27 13.92
C GLN A 180 1.26 -1.27 14.57
N GLU A 181 2.58 -1.09 14.42
CA GLU A 181 3.55 -1.97 15.08
C GLU A 181 3.41 -1.97 16.60
N TYR A 182 3.15 -0.82 17.21
CA TYR A 182 2.94 -0.73 18.64
C TYR A 182 1.64 -1.42 19.09
N LEU A 183 0.55 -1.31 18.31
CA LEU A 183 -0.67 -2.09 18.57
C LEU A 183 -0.40 -3.60 18.49
N GLU A 184 0.26 -4.06 17.43
CA GLU A 184 0.57 -5.48 17.22
C GLU A 184 1.48 -6.06 18.31
N THR A 185 2.34 -5.22 18.89
CA THR A 185 3.28 -5.63 19.96
C THR A 185 2.77 -5.36 21.38
N GLY A 186 1.52 -4.91 21.55
CA GLY A 186 0.92 -4.66 22.86
C GLY A 186 1.39 -3.37 23.56
N ARG A 187 2.06 -2.47 22.83
CA ARG A 187 2.67 -1.23 23.32
C ARG A 187 1.73 -0.03 23.17
N TYR A 188 0.58 -0.09 23.85
CA TYR A 188 -0.55 0.79 23.56
C TYR A 188 -0.30 2.27 23.91
N GLU A 189 0.49 2.57 24.93
CA GLU A 189 0.86 3.96 25.24
C GLU A 189 1.71 4.57 24.14
N GLU A 190 2.70 3.83 23.63
CA GLU A 190 3.52 4.30 22.52
C GLU A 190 2.71 4.42 21.21
N ALA A 191 1.73 3.53 20.98
CA ALA A 191 0.79 3.63 19.87
C ALA A 191 -0.03 4.93 19.95
N LYS A 192 -0.54 5.26 21.14
CA LYS A 192 -1.28 6.50 21.39
C LYS A 192 -0.42 7.73 21.11
N ASP A 193 0.83 7.72 21.55
CA ASP A 193 1.75 8.85 21.35
C ASP A 193 2.16 9.04 19.88
N SER A 194 2.45 7.95 19.15
CA SER A 194 2.72 8.04 17.71
C SER A 194 1.51 8.54 16.93
N LEU A 195 0.30 8.12 17.31
CA LEU A 195 -0.94 8.57 16.68
C LEU A 195 -1.24 10.04 16.98
N ARG A 196 -1.05 10.49 18.22
CA ARG A 196 -1.15 11.92 18.58
C ARG A 196 -0.18 12.77 17.77
N ARG A 197 1.04 12.28 17.55
CA ARG A 197 2.02 12.95 16.70
C ARG A 197 1.56 12.99 15.24
N TYR A 198 0.97 11.92 14.71
CA TYR A 198 0.36 11.93 13.37
C TYR A 198 -0.70 13.03 13.25
N GLN A 199 -1.66 13.08 14.19
CA GLN A 199 -2.78 14.03 14.17
C GLN A 199 -2.33 15.50 14.22
N LYS A 200 -1.15 15.78 14.82
CA LYS A 200 -0.57 17.14 14.83
C LYS A 200 0.05 17.55 13.49
N MET A 201 0.41 16.60 12.64
CA MET A 201 1.25 16.85 11.45
C MET A 201 0.56 16.51 10.13
N ALA A 202 -0.46 15.65 10.16
CA ALA A 202 -1.15 15.13 9.00
C ALA A 202 -2.66 15.25 9.15
N ARG A 203 -3.36 15.21 8.01
CA ARG A 203 -4.82 15.25 7.96
C ARG A 203 -5.39 13.98 8.61
N VAL A 204 -6.44 14.14 9.41
CA VAL A 204 -7.25 13.01 9.89
C VAL A 204 -7.86 12.29 8.67
N THR A 205 -7.75 10.98 8.66
CA THR A 205 -8.28 10.05 7.67
C THR A 205 -9.12 8.96 8.35
N ALA A 206 -9.99 8.28 7.60
CA ALA A 206 -10.73 7.12 8.09
C ALA A 206 -9.79 6.09 8.73
N GLN A 207 -8.66 5.81 8.08
CA GLN A 207 -7.64 4.90 8.60
C GLN A 207 -7.03 5.38 9.93
N SER A 208 -6.68 6.66 10.05
CA SER A 208 -6.14 7.19 11.31
C SER A 208 -7.16 7.19 12.46
N LEU A 209 -8.46 7.37 12.15
CA LEU A 209 -9.53 7.26 13.15
C LEU A 209 -9.76 5.81 13.56
N TRP A 210 -9.66 4.87 12.62
CA TRP A 210 -9.72 3.44 12.93
C TRP A 210 -8.57 2.98 13.82
N LEU A 211 -7.35 3.48 13.59
CA LEU A 211 -6.23 3.26 14.51
C LEU A 211 -6.51 3.87 15.89
N ALA A 212 -7.17 5.04 15.95
CA ALA A 212 -7.56 5.66 17.22
C ALA A 212 -8.58 4.81 18.00
N VAL A 213 -9.57 4.24 17.30
CA VAL A 213 -10.52 3.27 17.88
C VAL A 213 -9.78 2.05 18.43
N GLN A 214 -8.87 1.44 17.66
CA GLN A 214 -8.12 0.27 18.10
C GLN A 214 -7.23 0.56 19.32
N VAL A 215 -6.55 1.71 19.35
CA VAL A 215 -5.75 2.13 20.51
C VAL A 215 -6.64 2.33 21.73
N ALA A 216 -7.78 2.98 21.59
CA ALA A 216 -8.71 3.21 22.69
C ALA A 216 -9.31 1.89 23.21
N ASP A 217 -9.72 0.99 22.32
CA ASP A 217 -10.27 -0.32 22.65
C ASP A 217 -9.25 -1.18 23.40
N ALA A 218 -8.00 -1.22 22.92
CA ALA A 218 -6.89 -1.92 23.58
C ALA A 218 -6.54 -1.36 24.98
N GLN A 219 -6.94 -0.12 25.27
CA GLN A 219 -6.78 0.54 26.57
C GLN A 219 -8.06 0.50 27.43
N ASP A 220 -9.10 -0.22 27.02
CA ASP A 220 -10.43 -0.22 27.65
C ASP A 220 -11.08 1.19 27.76
N ASP A 221 -10.68 2.14 26.91
CA ASP A 221 -11.18 3.52 26.88
C ASP A 221 -12.42 3.62 25.97
N ILE A 222 -13.55 3.11 26.49
CA ILE A 222 -14.81 3.02 25.76
C ILE A 222 -15.36 4.40 25.36
N GLU A 223 -15.07 5.46 26.13
CA GLU A 223 -15.48 6.82 25.77
C GLU A 223 -14.77 7.29 24.51
N SER A 224 -13.45 7.10 24.44
CA SER A 224 -12.67 7.41 23.23
C SER A 224 -13.07 6.54 22.05
N VAL A 225 -13.34 5.24 22.24
CA VAL A 225 -13.85 4.35 21.19
C VAL A 225 -15.11 4.94 20.54
N ARG A 226 -16.10 5.32 21.35
CA ARG A 226 -17.34 5.94 20.84
C ARG A 226 -17.09 7.28 20.18
N SER A 227 -16.23 8.13 20.76
CA SER A 227 -15.91 9.44 20.19
C SER A 227 -15.26 9.34 18.80
N TYR A 228 -14.29 8.43 18.63
CA TYR A 228 -13.67 8.19 17.33
C TYR A 228 -14.63 7.50 16.34
N GLY A 229 -15.51 6.63 16.81
CA GLY A 229 -16.60 6.04 16.02
C GLY A 229 -17.60 7.06 15.49
N GLU A 230 -18.02 8.00 16.33
CA GLU A 230 -18.85 9.15 15.97
C GLU A 230 -18.17 10.01 14.88
N MET A 231 -16.86 10.24 15.01
CA MET A 231 -16.08 10.92 13.97
C MET A 231 -16.03 10.12 12.66
N LEU A 232 -15.86 8.79 12.72
CA LEU A 232 -15.92 7.93 11.54
C LEU A 232 -17.29 8.02 10.85
N ARG A 233 -18.37 7.95 11.63
CA ARG A 233 -19.75 8.10 11.12
C ARG A 233 -19.96 9.44 10.43
N SER A 234 -19.49 10.52 11.04
CA SER A 234 -19.73 11.88 10.53
C SER A 234 -18.87 12.22 9.32
N LEU A 235 -17.59 11.81 9.31
CA LEU A 235 -16.63 12.23 8.29
C LEU A 235 -16.46 11.21 7.16
N TYR A 236 -16.70 9.92 7.44
CA TYR A 236 -16.41 8.81 6.54
C TYR A 236 -17.49 7.69 6.59
N PRO A 237 -18.79 8.00 6.44
CA PRO A 237 -19.87 7.02 6.60
C PRO A 237 -19.81 5.84 5.62
N GLU A 238 -19.23 6.03 4.43
CA GLU A 238 -19.11 4.96 3.41
C GLU A 238 -17.80 4.16 3.52
N SER A 239 -16.97 4.45 4.53
CA SER A 239 -15.66 3.80 4.66
C SER A 239 -15.75 2.41 5.26
N ILE A 240 -14.87 1.50 4.82
CA ILE A 240 -14.72 0.17 5.43
C ILE A 240 -14.34 0.27 6.92
N GLN A 241 -13.63 1.34 7.31
CA GLN A 241 -13.28 1.61 8.70
C GLN A 241 -14.51 1.89 9.56
N TYR A 242 -15.48 2.65 9.04
CA TYR A 242 -16.74 2.87 9.75
C TYR A 242 -17.56 1.57 9.84
N GLN A 243 -17.62 0.77 8.77
CA GLN A 243 -18.29 -0.54 8.80
C GLN A 243 -17.67 -1.47 9.87
N ARG A 244 -16.37 -1.41 10.10
CA ARG A 244 -15.72 -2.18 11.18
C ARG A 244 -16.07 -1.64 12.56
N TYR A 245 -16.12 -0.32 12.72
CA TYR A 245 -16.56 0.30 13.96
C TYR A 245 -17.98 -0.14 14.34
N THR A 246 -18.92 -0.20 13.38
CA THR A 246 -20.30 -0.62 13.69
C THR A 246 -20.37 -2.08 14.16
N GLU A 247 -19.54 -2.98 13.62
CA GLU A 247 -19.47 -4.36 14.12
C GLU A 247 -18.86 -4.42 15.53
N LEU A 248 -17.81 -3.65 15.81
CA LEU A 248 -17.24 -3.54 17.16
C LEU A 248 -18.27 -2.98 18.16
N GLU A 249 -19.01 -1.95 17.78
CA GLU A 249 -20.03 -1.32 18.63
C GLU A 249 -21.16 -2.29 19.00
N LYS A 250 -21.63 -3.12 18.05
CA LYS A 250 -22.58 -4.20 18.33
C LYS A 250 -22.02 -5.16 19.38
N GLN A 251 -20.76 -5.57 19.26
CA GLN A 251 -20.13 -6.46 20.24
C GLN A 251 -20.05 -5.82 21.63
N LEU A 252 -19.61 -4.56 21.73
CA LEU A 252 -19.54 -3.83 23.00
C LEU A 252 -20.90 -3.69 23.69
N SER A 253 -21.97 -3.44 22.92
CA SER A 253 -23.33 -3.34 23.45
C SER A 253 -23.87 -4.69 23.97
N THR A 254 -23.58 -5.81 23.30
CA THR A 254 -23.97 -7.14 23.77
C THR A 254 -23.28 -7.53 25.08
N VAL A 255 -21.98 -7.23 25.23
CA VAL A 255 -21.22 -7.48 26.46
C VAL A 255 -21.75 -6.63 27.62
N THR A 256 -22.07 -5.36 27.36
CA THR A 256 -22.64 -4.45 28.36
C THR A 256 -24.00 -4.95 28.85
N ASN A 257 -24.86 -5.39 27.92
CA ASN A 257 -26.18 -5.94 28.25
C ASN A 257 -26.07 -7.28 29.00
N ALA A 258 -25.12 -8.15 28.65
CA ALA A 258 -24.87 -9.39 29.36
C ALA A 258 -24.34 -9.16 30.80
N ARG A 259 -23.43 -8.19 30.99
CA ARG A 259 -22.96 -7.78 32.33
C ARG A 259 -24.09 -7.22 33.19
N ASN A 260 -24.95 -6.37 32.62
CA ASN A 260 -26.09 -5.78 33.30
C ASN A 260 -27.19 -6.82 33.64
N ASN A 261 -27.38 -7.82 32.79
CA ASN A 261 -28.27 -8.95 33.09
C ASN A 261 -27.69 -9.85 34.19
N HIS A 262 -26.38 -10.07 34.22
CA HIS A 262 -25.73 -10.83 35.30
C HIS A 262 -25.74 -10.11 36.66
N THR A 263 -25.64 -8.78 36.70
CA THR A 263 -25.79 -8.00 37.94
C THR A 263 -27.25 -7.95 38.41
N ASN A 264 -28.23 -7.93 37.50
CA ASN A 264 -29.64 -8.09 37.86
C ASN A 264 -29.95 -9.50 38.41
N ILE A 265 -29.28 -10.55 37.94
CA ILE A 265 -29.44 -11.90 38.51
C ILE A 265 -28.82 -11.98 39.91
N LYS A 266 -27.67 -11.34 40.16
CA LYS A 266 -27.03 -11.32 41.49
C LYS A 266 -27.71 -10.41 42.51
N ASN A 267 -28.59 -9.51 42.10
CA ASN A 267 -29.43 -8.72 43.01
C ASN A 267 -30.73 -9.45 43.45
N SER A 268 -30.93 -10.72 43.06
CA SER A 268 -32.05 -11.55 43.54
C SER A 268 -31.69 -12.57 44.61
N GLN A 269 -30.42 -12.66 45.04
CA GLN A 269 -30.00 -13.53 46.16
C GLN A 269 -28.94 -12.85 47.03
N GLY A 270 -29.15 -12.88 48.34
CA GLY A 270 -28.32 -12.23 49.36
C GLY A 270 -26.87 -12.73 49.43
N ALA A 271 -26.02 -11.85 49.96
CA ALA A 271 -24.56 -11.91 50.21
C ALA A 271 -24.03 -13.24 50.84
N PRO A 272 -22.70 -13.59 50.79
CA PRO A 272 -21.56 -12.67 50.98
C PRO A 272 -20.29 -12.86 50.10
N ARG A 273 -19.41 -11.84 50.12
CA ARG A 273 -17.98 -11.84 49.71
C ARG A 273 -17.09 -12.36 50.86
N PRO A 274 -15.76 -12.62 50.71
CA PRO A 274 -14.88 -12.49 49.53
C PRO A 274 -13.99 -13.74 49.25
N GLY A 275 -13.30 -13.78 48.11
CA GLY A 275 -12.19 -14.74 47.90
C GLY A 275 -11.64 -14.79 46.47
N ASN A 276 -10.43 -14.24 46.31
CA ASN A 276 -9.39 -14.53 45.29
C ASN A 276 -9.73 -14.30 43.81
N SER A 277 -9.28 -13.14 43.33
CA SER A 277 -9.07 -12.82 41.91
C SER A 277 -7.71 -13.37 41.46
N GLU A 278 -7.71 -14.55 40.87
CA GLU A 278 -6.63 -15.01 39.98
C GLU A 278 -7.18 -16.21 39.19
N ALA A 279 -6.88 -16.28 37.90
CA ALA A 279 -7.32 -17.30 36.94
C ALA A 279 -8.77 -17.23 36.44
N THR A 280 -9.09 -16.28 35.55
CA THR A 280 -10.18 -16.50 34.56
C THR A 280 -10.06 -15.76 33.23
N LEU A 281 -8.93 -15.10 32.94
CA LEU A 281 -8.76 -14.36 31.67
C LEU A 281 -8.07 -15.15 30.54
N SER A 282 -7.70 -16.43 30.72
CA SER A 282 -7.00 -17.21 29.67
C SER A 282 -7.80 -18.35 29.02
N ALA A 283 -9.03 -18.62 29.48
CA ALA A 283 -9.84 -19.73 28.96
C ALA A 283 -10.73 -19.34 27.76
N SER A 284 -11.22 -18.09 27.71
CA SER A 284 -12.08 -17.59 26.62
C SER A 284 -11.35 -17.55 25.27
N ALA A 285 -10.05 -17.21 25.27
CA ALA A 285 -9.25 -17.13 24.04
C ALA A 285 -8.85 -18.51 23.48
N ARG A 286 -8.91 -19.59 24.26
CA ARG A 286 -8.58 -20.95 23.79
C ARG A 286 -9.78 -21.75 23.30
N ALA A 287 -11.00 -21.37 23.66
CA ALA A 287 -12.22 -22.06 23.22
C ALA A 287 -12.67 -21.68 21.79
N LEU A 288 -12.17 -20.59 21.22
CA LEU A 288 -12.53 -20.13 19.86
C LEU A 288 -11.71 -20.76 18.73
N ALA A 289 -10.73 -21.62 19.04
CA ALA A 289 -9.88 -22.26 18.02
C ALA A 289 -10.34 -23.67 17.62
N SER A 290 -11.32 -24.29 18.30
CA SER A 290 -11.69 -25.70 18.06
C SER A 290 -12.93 -25.93 17.19
N ASP A 291 -13.73 -24.90 16.88
CA ASP A 291 -15.03 -25.08 16.22
C ASP A 291 -15.05 -24.78 14.71
N LEU A 292 -13.90 -24.60 14.06
CA LEU A 292 -13.82 -24.36 12.61
C LEU A 292 -13.61 -25.63 11.75
N ASN A 293 -13.64 -26.81 12.36
CA ASN A 293 -13.30 -28.07 11.67
C ASN A 293 -14.49 -28.98 11.33
N SER A 294 -15.66 -28.41 11.07
CA SER A 294 -16.73 -29.15 10.41
C SER A 294 -17.56 -28.25 9.52
N LEU A 295 -17.40 -28.38 8.19
CA LEU A 295 -18.42 -28.30 7.11
C LEU A 295 -17.71 -28.34 5.72
N PRO A 296 -18.42 -28.70 4.62
CA PRO A 296 -17.88 -29.52 3.53
C PRO A 296 -17.15 -28.74 2.42
N VAL A 297 -16.32 -29.48 1.68
CA VAL A 297 -15.48 -29.03 0.55
C VAL A 297 -16.31 -28.73 -0.71
N ALA A 298 -15.94 -27.63 -1.38
CA ALA A 298 -16.22 -27.21 -2.76
C ALA A 298 -17.32 -26.16 -3.01
N GLU A 299 -17.15 -24.95 -2.46
CA GLU A 299 -17.45 -23.71 -3.18
C GLU A 299 -16.11 -23.02 -3.49
N LYS A 300 -15.93 -22.51 -4.71
CA LYS A 300 -14.79 -21.61 -5.01
C LYS A 300 -15.01 -20.37 -4.15
N GLU A 301 -14.25 -20.23 -3.07
CA GLU A 301 -14.33 -19.08 -2.18
C GLU A 301 -14.24 -17.80 -3.01
N GLN A 302 -15.34 -17.04 -3.10
CA GLN A 302 -15.37 -15.74 -3.78
C GLN A 302 -14.63 -14.65 -2.99
N VAL A 303 -14.22 -15.01 -1.77
CA VAL A 303 -13.71 -14.13 -0.75
C VAL A 303 -12.55 -14.80 -0.06
N HIS A 304 -11.47 -14.05 0.14
CA HIS A 304 -10.35 -14.44 0.95
C HIS A 304 -10.26 -13.56 2.20
N ILE A 305 -10.07 -14.18 3.36
CA ILE A 305 -9.77 -13.46 4.60
C ILE A 305 -8.25 -13.35 4.70
N VAL A 306 -7.73 -12.12 4.67
CA VAL A 306 -6.29 -11.84 4.71
C VAL A 306 -5.68 -12.43 5.98
N GLN A 307 -4.72 -13.34 5.82
CA GLN A 307 -4.02 -13.96 6.94
C GLN A 307 -2.81 -13.13 7.38
N PHE A 308 -2.29 -13.48 8.55
CA PHE A 308 -1.05 -12.91 9.09
C PHE A 308 0.12 -13.12 8.11
N HIS A 309 0.82 -12.03 7.75
CA HIS A 309 1.86 -11.93 6.70
C HIS A 309 1.40 -12.02 5.23
N GLU A 310 0.10 -12.05 4.94
CA GLU A 310 -0.38 -11.91 3.56
C GLU A 310 -0.43 -10.44 3.16
N ASN A 311 0.11 -10.15 1.98
CA ASN A 311 -0.04 -8.87 1.32
C ASN A 311 -0.72 -9.10 -0.04
N LEU A 312 -1.13 -8.02 -0.70
CA LEU A 312 -1.95 -8.14 -1.90
C LEU A 312 -1.27 -8.93 -3.03
N TYR A 313 0.07 -8.91 -3.08
CA TYR A 313 0.87 -9.72 -4.00
C TYR A 313 0.81 -11.21 -3.67
N ARG A 314 0.89 -11.61 -2.40
CA ARG A 314 0.76 -13.03 -2.04
C ARG A 314 -0.59 -13.58 -2.41
N ILE A 315 -1.64 -12.78 -2.21
CA ILE A 315 -3.00 -13.17 -2.50
C ILE A 315 -3.22 -13.21 -4.02
N SER A 316 -2.64 -12.25 -4.78
CA SER A 316 -2.66 -12.25 -6.24
C SER A 316 -2.06 -13.54 -6.81
N VAL A 317 -0.89 -13.95 -6.31
CA VAL A 317 -0.21 -15.19 -6.71
C VAL A 317 -1.02 -16.43 -6.29
N LYS A 318 -1.50 -16.47 -5.04
CA LYS A 318 -2.23 -17.61 -4.48
C LYS A 318 -3.49 -17.96 -5.27
N TYR A 319 -4.23 -16.95 -5.72
CA TYR A 319 -5.47 -17.13 -6.47
C TYR A 319 -5.33 -16.93 -7.98
N ASN A 320 -4.11 -16.66 -8.47
CA ASN A 320 -3.82 -16.35 -9.86
C ASN A 320 -4.70 -15.21 -10.42
N ILE A 321 -4.82 -14.14 -9.65
CA ILE A 321 -5.56 -12.92 -10.00
C ILE A 321 -4.56 -11.77 -10.00
N ARG A 322 -4.59 -10.89 -11.01
CA ARG A 322 -3.69 -9.72 -11.04
C ARG A 322 -3.90 -8.83 -9.81
N MET A 323 -2.83 -8.30 -9.21
CA MET A 323 -2.95 -7.35 -8.09
C MET A 323 -3.83 -6.15 -8.44
N SER A 324 -3.72 -5.63 -9.68
CA SER A 324 -4.56 -4.53 -10.16
C SER A 324 -6.06 -4.87 -10.13
N SER A 325 -6.40 -6.12 -10.47
CA SER A 325 -7.77 -6.62 -10.41
C SER A 325 -8.26 -6.69 -8.96
N LEU A 326 -7.48 -7.29 -8.06
CA LEU A 326 -7.82 -7.33 -6.63
C LEU A 326 -7.97 -5.92 -6.04
N ARG A 327 -7.13 -4.96 -6.43
CA ARG A 327 -7.29 -3.56 -6.01
C ARG A 327 -8.61 -2.97 -6.48
N SER A 328 -8.92 -3.14 -7.76
CA SER A 328 -10.14 -2.59 -8.36
C SER A 328 -11.42 -3.16 -7.75
N TRP A 329 -11.46 -4.48 -7.51
CA TRP A 329 -12.64 -5.16 -6.98
C TRP A 329 -12.90 -4.88 -5.51
N ASN A 330 -11.87 -4.42 -4.78
CA ASN A 330 -11.92 -4.15 -3.35
C ASN A 330 -11.74 -2.67 -3.01
N ASN A 331 -11.82 -1.79 -4.01
CA ASN A 331 -11.66 -0.34 -3.87
C ASN A 331 -10.40 0.08 -3.08
N LEU A 332 -9.28 -0.60 -3.33
CA LEU A 332 -8.00 -0.35 -2.65
C LEU A 332 -7.15 0.64 -3.46
N ALA A 333 -6.76 1.75 -2.84
CA ALA A 333 -5.79 2.68 -3.40
C ALA A 333 -4.39 2.03 -3.44
N GLN A 334 -3.50 2.54 -4.30
CA GLN A 334 -2.16 1.97 -4.48
C GLN A 334 -1.31 2.00 -3.19
N THR A 335 -1.61 2.94 -2.30
CA THR A 335 -0.95 3.13 -1.00
C THR A 335 -1.52 2.25 0.11
N ASP A 336 -2.64 1.58 -0.13
CA ASP A 336 -3.33 0.83 0.92
C ASP A 336 -2.57 -0.45 1.24
N VAL A 337 -2.38 -0.67 2.54
CA VAL A 337 -1.78 -1.88 3.11
C VAL A 337 -2.92 -2.81 3.49
N LEU A 338 -2.83 -4.08 3.10
CA LEU A 338 -3.81 -5.07 3.51
C LEU A 338 -3.68 -5.36 5.00
N GLU A 339 -4.81 -5.40 5.69
CA GLU A 339 -4.88 -5.70 7.11
C GLU A 339 -5.31 -7.14 7.33
N VAL A 340 -4.70 -7.79 8.32
CA VAL A 340 -5.05 -9.15 8.74
C VAL A 340 -6.50 -9.20 9.20
N GLY A 341 -7.23 -10.22 8.77
CA GLY A 341 -8.65 -10.39 9.00
C GLY A 341 -9.56 -9.64 8.01
N SER A 342 -9.01 -8.80 7.13
CA SER A 342 -9.83 -8.10 6.12
C SER A 342 -10.39 -9.04 5.06
N ARG A 343 -11.62 -8.76 4.64
CA ARG A 343 -12.31 -9.50 3.59
C ARG A 343 -11.89 -8.96 2.23
N LEU A 344 -11.32 -9.82 1.38
CA LEU A 344 -10.89 -9.49 0.03
C LEU A 344 -11.69 -10.31 -0.99
N TRP A 345 -12.49 -9.64 -1.82
CA TRP A 345 -13.15 -10.24 -2.97
C TRP A 345 -12.14 -10.72 -4.01
N LEU A 346 -12.31 -11.97 -4.40
CA LEU A 346 -11.52 -12.68 -5.41
C LEU A 346 -12.21 -12.72 -6.77
N VAL A 347 -13.35 -12.05 -6.91
CA VAL A 347 -14.15 -11.98 -8.13
C VAL A 347 -14.58 -10.53 -8.43
N PRO A 348 -14.83 -10.19 -9.72
CA PRO A 348 -15.35 -8.89 -10.12
C PRO A 348 -16.64 -8.51 -9.40
N PRO A 349 -16.94 -7.20 -9.21
CA PRO A 349 -18.14 -6.72 -8.54
C PRO A 349 -19.45 -7.35 -9.04
N GLU A 350 -19.55 -7.66 -10.34
CA GLU A 350 -20.75 -8.24 -10.94
C GLU A 350 -21.00 -9.70 -10.50
N GLN A 351 -20.02 -10.34 -9.88
CA GLN A 351 -20.04 -11.75 -9.47
C GLN A 351 -20.01 -11.92 -7.94
N GLN A 352 -19.95 -10.82 -7.18
CA GLN A 352 -19.90 -10.85 -5.71
C GLN A 352 -21.30 -11.19 -5.18
N THR A 353 -21.48 -12.39 -4.62
CA THR A 353 -22.74 -12.77 -3.98
C THR A 353 -22.89 -12.07 -2.63
N ASN A 354 -23.44 -10.84 -2.67
CA ASN A 354 -24.21 -10.15 -1.61
C ASN A 354 -24.50 -8.67 -1.98
N GLN A 355 -24.71 -8.33 -3.25
CA GLN A 355 -25.45 -7.11 -3.57
C GLN A 355 -26.94 -7.38 -3.33
N VAL A 356 -27.40 -7.16 -2.10
CA VAL A 356 -28.83 -6.90 -1.89
C VAL A 356 -29.11 -5.59 -2.60
N VAL A 357 -29.73 -5.71 -3.78
CA VAL A 357 -30.48 -4.62 -4.40
C VAL A 357 -31.70 -4.39 -3.52
N GLU A 358 -31.72 -3.30 -2.78
CA GLU A 358 -32.95 -2.56 -2.43
C GLU A 358 -32.67 -1.05 -2.45
#